data_AF-X1A1L5-F1
#
_entry.id   AF-X1A1L5-F1
#
_cell.length_a   1.000
_cell.length_b   1.000
_cell.length_c   1.000
_cell.angle_alpha   90.00
_cell.angle_beta   90.00
_cell.angle_gamma   90.00
#
_symmetry.space_group_name_H-M   'P 1'
#
loop_
_entity.id
_entity.type
_entity.pdbx_description
1 polymer ?
#
loop_
_entity_poly.entity_id
_entity_poly.type
_entity_poly.pdbx_seq_one_letter_code
_entity_poly.pdbx_strand_id
1 'polypeptide(L)'
;TILAITILILSITTTTIPITPVSAIPDPYTTTDYEAALIKTSDFLVSCQDIDGWWHDTPTADYSYKSYRATANGILHLLASYRITGDTDHLASADLAGQALLDKFTTNGLFDCTASGEYLGGSQRMNQISTMLTAWIELYEITEDEAYLSAATAMGDWLLSSGARNLFDPPYDQALGEWYGSFWWYVNEAG
;
A
#
# COMPACT_ATOMS: atom_id res chain seq x y z
N THR A 1 18.32 -5.95 -61.58
CA THR A 1 19.09 -6.26 -60.35
C THR A 1 18.10 -6.40 -59.22
N ILE A 2 17.73 -7.63 -58.86
CA ILE A 2 16.81 -7.92 -57.74
C ILE A 2 17.67 -8.42 -56.59
N LEU A 3 17.68 -7.67 -55.49
CA LEU A 3 18.43 -7.96 -54.27
C LEU A 3 17.60 -8.96 -53.45
N ALA A 4 18.07 -10.20 -53.32
CA ALA A 4 17.47 -11.19 -52.44
C ALA A 4 17.95 -10.94 -51.00
N ILE A 5 17.02 -10.63 -50.10
CA ILE A 5 17.28 -10.57 -48.66
C ILE A 5 16.99 -11.95 -48.10
N THR A 6 18.04 -12.66 -47.67
CA THR A 6 17.92 -13.92 -46.94
C THR A 6 17.70 -13.61 -45.46
N ILE A 7 16.49 -13.91 -44.96
CA ILE A 7 16.19 -13.86 -43.52
C ILE A 7 16.69 -15.16 -42.89
N LEU A 8 17.69 -15.06 -42.01
CA LEU A 8 18.17 -16.17 -41.20
C LEU A 8 17.24 -16.31 -39.99
N ILE A 9 16.38 -17.33 -39.99
CA ILE A 9 15.56 -17.67 -38.81
C ILE A 9 16.45 -18.46 -37.85
N LEU A 10 16.86 -17.83 -36.74
CA LEU A 10 17.47 -18.54 -35.62
C LEU A 10 16.37 -19.36 -34.91
N SER A 11 16.39 -20.68 -35.09
CA SER A 11 15.59 -21.59 -34.27
C SER A 11 16.18 -21.67 -32.87
N ILE A 12 15.55 -21.00 -31.91
CA ILE A 12 15.88 -21.14 -30.49
C ILE A 12 15.31 -22.49 -30.03
N THR A 13 16.18 -23.48 -29.81
CA THR A 13 15.81 -24.73 -29.14
C THR A 13 15.63 -24.46 -27.65
N THR A 14 14.39 -24.30 -27.21
CA THR A 14 14.04 -24.27 -25.79
C THR A 14 14.35 -25.64 -25.18
N THR A 15 15.44 -25.72 -24.44
CA THR A 15 15.75 -26.90 -23.62
C THR A 15 14.87 -26.82 -22.38
N THR A 16 13.79 -27.61 -22.34
CA THR A 16 12.95 -27.73 -21.14
C THR A 16 13.73 -28.53 -20.10
N ILE A 17 14.26 -27.85 -19.09
CA ILE A 17 14.79 -28.53 -17.91
C ILE A 17 13.57 -29.11 -17.16
N PRO A 18 13.48 -30.43 -16.97
CA PRO A 18 12.41 -31.01 -16.18
C PRO A 18 12.57 -30.57 -14.73
N ILE A 19 11.73 -29.63 -14.31
CA ILE A 19 11.60 -29.25 -12.90
C ILE A 19 10.93 -30.43 -12.21
N THR A 20 11.68 -31.18 -11.42
CA THR A 20 11.08 -32.21 -10.56
C THR A 20 10.30 -31.46 -9.49
N PRO A 21 8.98 -31.66 -9.35
CA PRO A 21 8.22 -30.97 -8.31
C PRO A 21 8.82 -31.35 -6.97
N VAL A 22 9.36 -30.36 -6.26
CA VAL A 22 9.73 -30.53 -4.86
C VAL A 22 8.45 -30.96 -4.16
N SER A 23 8.45 -32.16 -3.58
CA SER A 23 7.31 -32.63 -2.79
C SER A 23 7.01 -31.55 -1.75
N ALA A 24 5.84 -30.94 -1.85
CA ALA A 24 5.45 -29.88 -0.93
C ALA A 24 5.56 -30.42 0.49
N ILE A 25 6.37 -29.76 1.32
CA ILE A 25 6.35 -29.99 2.75
C ILE A 25 4.90 -29.69 3.18
N PRO A 26 4.18 -30.65 3.80
CA PRO A 26 2.81 -30.40 4.23
C PRO A 26 2.77 -29.17 5.13
N ASP A 27 1.86 -28.24 4.86
CA ASP A 27 1.61 -27.10 5.74
C ASP A 27 1.14 -27.65 7.10
N PRO A 28 1.84 -27.35 8.21
CA PRO A 28 1.40 -27.79 9.53
C PRO A 28 0.10 -27.12 9.99
N TYR A 29 -0.37 -26.08 9.29
CA TYR A 29 -1.54 -25.30 9.63
C TYR A 29 -2.73 -25.56 8.70
N THR A 30 -3.92 -25.35 9.24
CA THR A 30 -5.19 -25.44 8.53
C THR A 30 -5.73 -24.05 8.20
N THR A 31 -6.72 -23.98 7.31
CA THR A 31 -7.49 -22.74 7.06
C THR A 31 -8.04 -22.13 8.35
N THR A 32 -8.55 -22.97 9.26
CA THR A 32 -9.07 -22.53 10.56
C THR A 32 -8.00 -21.90 11.45
N ASP A 33 -6.75 -22.39 11.39
CA ASP A 33 -5.64 -21.78 12.13
C ASP A 33 -5.32 -20.38 11.59
N TYR A 34 -5.37 -20.19 10.28
CA TYR A 34 -5.16 -18.88 9.65
C TYR A 34 -6.30 -17.90 9.91
N GLU A 35 -7.55 -18.36 9.92
CA GLU A 35 -8.71 -17.56 10.34
C GLU A 35 -8.59 -17.13 11.81
N ALA A 36 -8.20 -18.05 12.70
CA ALA A 36 -7.98 -17.72 14.10
C ALA A 36 -6.84 -16.71 14.29
N ALA A 37 -5.78 -16.79 13.47
CA ALA A 37 -4.69 -15.81 13.48
C ALA A 37 -5.14 -14.43 12.99
N LEU A 38 -5.97 -14.37 11.95
CA LEU A 38 -6.59 -13.13 11.45
C LEU A 38 -7.40 -12.46 12.57
N ILE A 39 -8.34 -13.20 13.16
CA ILE A 39 -9.23 -12.70 14.23
C ILE A 39 -8.41 -12.20 15.41
N LYS A 40 -7.46 -13.00 15.90
CA LYS A 40 -6.63 -12.61 17.04
C LYS A 40 -5.84 -11.33 16.78
N THR A 41 -5.36 -11.14 15.55
CA THR A 41 -4.63 -9.94 15.17
C THR A 41 -5.58 -8.74 15.05
N SER A 42 -6.79 -8.95 14.53
CA SER A 42 -7.85 -7.93 14.46
C SER A 42 -8.26 -7.46 15.85
N ASP A 43 -8.50 -8.38 16.78
CA ASP A 43 -8.86 -8.06 18.16
C ASP A 43 -7.75 -7.24 18.84
N PHE A 44 -6.49 -7.59 18.57
CA PHE A 44 -5.36 -6.81 19.06
C PHE A 44 -5.35 -5.40 18.45
N LEU A 45 -5.54 -5.26 17.14
CA LEU A 45 -5.61 -3.95 16.47
C LEU A 45 -6.70 -3.07 17.07
N VAL A 46 -7.92 -3.60 17.26
CA VAL A 46 -9.01 -2.87 17.92
C VAL A 46 -8.61 -2.45 19.33
N SER A 47 -7.96 -3.35 20.10
CA SER A 47 -7.59 -3.07 21.49
C SER A 47 -6.50 -2.00 21.67
N CYS A 48 -5.68 -1.75 20.65
CA CYS A 48 -4.58 -0.80 20.69
C CYS A 48 -4.76 0.39 19.73
N GLN A 49 -5.94 0.54 19.13
CA GLN A 49 -6.29 1.72 18.36
C GLN A 49 -6.47 2.91 19.30
N ASP A 50 -5.90 4.06 18.94
CA ASP A 50 -6.18 5.30 19.66
C ASP A 50 -7.66 5.68 19.53
N ILE A 51 -8.16 6.46 20.50
CA ILE A 51 -9.54 6.95 20.51
C ILE A 51 -9.91 7.78 19.26
N ASP A 52 -8.91 8.32 18.57
CA ASP A 52 -9.08 9.10 17.34
C ASP A 52 -8.72 8.31 16.07
N GLY A 53 -8.69 6.97 16.15
CA GLY A 53 -8.66 6.07 15.00
C GLY A 53 -7.27 5.69 14.51
N TRP A 54 -6.21 6.20 15.12
CA TRP A 54 -4.85 5.99 14.65
C TRP A 54 -4.21 4.74 15.24
N TRP A 55 -3.32 4.13 14.44
CA TRP A 55 -2.29 3.25 14.97
C TRP A 55 -0.92 3.90 14.86
N HIS A 56 -0.08 3.48 15.80
CA HIS A 56 1.30 3.88 15.89
C HIS A 56 2.21 2.88 15.18
N ASP A 57 3.36 3.34 14.67
CA ASP A 57 4.39 2.44 14.10
C ASP A 57 4.89 1.39 15.12
N THR A 58 4.78 1.71 16.41
CA THR A 58 5.13 0.84 17.53
C THR A 58 4.02 0.92 18.59
N PRO A 59 3.09 -0.05 18.62
CA PRO A 59 1.90 -0.02 19.49
C PRO A 59 2.17 0.00 21.00
N THR A 60 3.44 -0.08 21.42
CA THR A 60 3.86 -0.18 22.82
C THR A 60 4.91 0.86 23.22
N ALA A 61 5.24 1.82 22.36
CA ALA A 61 6.25 2.83 22.66
C ALA A 61 5.62 4.14 23.15
N ASP A 62 6.09 4.66 24.29
CA ASP A 62 5.60 5.90 24.92
C ASP A 62 5.72 7.17 24.04
N TYR A 63 6.44 7.10 22.91
CA TYR A 63 6.69 8.20 21.98
C TYR A 63 6.53 7.77 20.51
N SER A 64 5.57 6.91 20.20
CA SER A 64 5.37 6.49 18.82
C SER A 64 4.62 7.54 18.00
N TYR A 65 5.09 7.80 16.78
CA TYR A 65 4.36 8.61 15.81
C TYR A 65 3.16 7.84 15.26
N LYS A 66 2.07 8.57 14.99
CA LYS A 66 0.92 8.03 14.26
C LYS A 66 1.37 7.65 12.86
N SER A 67 1.09 6.43 12.46
CA SER A 67 1.61 5.85 11.22
C SER A 67 0.52 5.74 10.18
N TYR A 68 0.67 6.52 9.12
CA TYR A 68 -0.22 6.51 7.96
C TYR A 68 -0.34 5.12 7.34
N ARG A 69 0.81 4.45 7.17
CA ARG A 69 0.88 3.12 6.61
C ARG A 69 0.31 2.07 7.54
N ALA A 70 0.63 2.14 8.84
CA ALA A 70 0.06 1.20 9.80
C ALA A 70 -1.47 1.34 9.85
N THR A 71 -1.98 2.58 9.84
CA THR A 71 -3.42 2.84 9.83
C THR A 71 -4.09 2.30 8.58
N ALA A 72 -3.57 2.61 7.39
CA ALA A 72 -4.16 2.11 6.14
C ALA A 72 -4.11 0.57 6.04
N ASN A 73 -3.01 -0.07 6.48
CA ASN A 73 -2.93 -1.53 6.54
C ASN A 73 -3.88 -2.13 7.59
N GLY A 74 -4.02 -1.47 8.74
CA GLY A 74 -4.94 -1.87 9.81
C GLY A 74 -6.38 -1.90 9.33
N ILE A 75 -6.81 -0.88 8.57
CA ILE A 75 -8.13 -0.85 7.91
C ILE A 75 -8.32 -2.11 7.06
N LEU A 76 -7.41 -2.38 6.11
CA LEU A 76 -7.55 -3.53 5.21
C LEU A 76 -7.60 -4.86 5.97
N HIS A 77 -6.80 -5.01 7.01
CA HIS A 77 -6.80 -6.19 7.88
C HIS A 77 -8.14 -6.38 8.58
N LEU A 78 -8.68 -5.31 9.18
CA LEU A 78 -9.95 -5.34 9.89
C LEU A 78 -11.13 -5.57 8.93
N LEU A 79 -11.12 -4.99 7.74
CA LEU A 79 -12.16 -5.24 6.73
C LEU A 79 -12.13 -6.69 6.23
N ALA A 80 -10.95 -7.29 6.06
CA ALA A 80 -10.83 -8.71 5.75
C ALA A 80 -11.43 -9.58 6.87
N SER A 81 -11.15 -9.22 8.12
CA SER A 81 -11.72 -9.88 9.30
C SER A 81 -13.24 -9.75 9.36
N TYR A 82 -13.78 -8.55 9.15
CA TYR A 82 -15.22 -8.31 9.09
C TYR A 82 -15.90 -9.15 8.01
N ARG A 83 -15.34 -9.24 6.81
CA ARG A 83 -15.91 -10.06 5.72
C ARG A 83 -16.01 -11.54 6.05
N ILE A 84 -15.09 -12.06 6.85
CA ILE A 84 -15.06 -13.47 7.24
C ILE A 84 -15.97 -13.74 8.43
N THR A 85 -16.01 -12.83 9.40
CA THR A 85 -16.63 -13.06 10.71
C THR A 85 -17.98 -12.38 10.89
N GLY A 86 -18.24 -11.29 10.16
CA GLY A 86 -19.33 -10.36 10.42
C GLY A 86 -19.13 -9.49 11.68
N ASP A 87 -17.93 -9.44 12.26
CA ASP A 87 -17.66 -8.71 13.50
C ASP A 87 -17.72 -7.18 13.28
N THR A 88 -18.80 -6.58 13.78
CA THR A 88 -19.05 -5.15 13.60
C THR A 88 -18.08 -4.26 14.37
N ASP A 89 -17.39 -4.76 15.40
CA ASP A 89 -16.38 -3.98 16.12
C ASP A 89 -15.12 -3.81 15.26
N HIS A 90 -14.77 -4.83 14.46
CA HIS A 90 -13.69 -4.72 13.46
C HIS A 90 -14.04 -3.69 12.38
N LEU A 91 -15.28 -3.71 11.89
CA LEU A 91 -15.75 -2.70 10.94
C LEU A 91 -15.75 -1.30 11.55
N ALA A 92 -16.26 -1.12 12.76
CA ALA A 92 -16.30 0.19 13.43
C ALA A 92 -14.89 0.76 13.66
N SER A 93 -13.92 -0.08 14.03
CA SER A 93 -12.53 0.32 14.17
C SER A 93 -11.89 0.69 12.83
N ALA A 94 -12.18 -0.05 11.76
CA ALA A 94 -11.74 0.28 10.41
C ALA A 94 -12.32 1.61 9.91
N ASP A 95 -13.61 1.85 10.16
CA ASP A 95 -14.31 3.09 9.80
C ASP A 95 -13.70 4.30 10.55
N LEU A 96 -13.49 4.19 11.86
CA LEU A 96 -12.88 5.26 12.66
C LEU A 96 -11.49 5.65 12.13
N ALA A 97 -10.68 4.66 11.74
CA ALA A 97 -9.39 4.88 11.09
C ALA A 97 -9.51 5.51 9.70
N GLY A 98 -10.51 5.09 8.92
CA GLY A 98 -10.84 5.67 7.62
C GLY A 98 -11.13 7.16 7.73
N GLN A 99 -11.97 7.54 8.70
CA GLN A 99 -12.31 8.94 8.97
C GLN A 99 -11.08 9.74 9.42
N ALA A 100 -10.23 9.16 10.28
CA ALA A 100 -9.00 9.80 10.72
C ALA A 100 -8.06 10.12 9.53
N LEU A 101 -7.95 9.22 8.56
CA LEU A 101 -7.21 9.46 7.33
C LEU A 101 -7.89 10.53 6.46
N LEU A 102 -9.21 10.51 6.33
CA LEU A 102 -9.98 11.52 5.59
C LEU A 102 -9.72 12.91 6.14
N ASP A 103 -9.94 13.11 7.44
CA ASP A 103 -9.76 14.39 8.12
C ASP A 103 -8.34 14.93 7.96
N LYS A 104 -7.35 14.03 7.87
CA LYS A 104 -5.95 14.39 7.76
C LYS A 104 -5.54 14.77 6.34
N PHE A 105 -5.97 14.00 5.33
CA PHE A 105 -5.44 14.08 3.98
C PHE A 105 -6.41 14.68 2.96
N THR A 106 -7.63 15.03 3.38
CA THR A 106 -8.58 15.72 2.51
C THR A 106 -8.82 17.15 2.98
N THR A 107 -8.77 18.10 2.06
CA THR A 107 -9.03 19.51 2.35
C THR A 107 -9.77 20.12 1.17
N ASN A 108 -10.97 20.66 1.41
CA ASN A 108 -11.85 21.22 0.38
C ASN A 108 -12.09 20.25 -0.80
N GLY A 109 -12.21 18.95 -0.52
CA GLY A 109 -12.43 17.90 -1.53
C GLY A 109 -11.18 17.54 -2.36
N LEU A 110 -10.01 18.04 -2.00
CA LEU A 110 -8.73 17.71 -2.63
C LEU A 110 -7.88 16.83 -1.71
N PHE A 111 -7.04 15.98 -2.30
CA PHE A 111 -6.03 15.22 -1.58
C PHE A 111 -4.79 16.08 -1.30
N ASP A 112 -4.40 16.19 -0.03
CA ASP A 112 -3.23 16.93 0.42
C ASP A 112 -2.12 15.98 0.91
N CYS A 113 -1.20 15.63 0.00
CA CYS A 113 -0.04 14.80 0.32
C CYS A 113 1.02 15.50 1.21
N THR A 114 0.86 16.80 1.47
CA THR A 114 1.74 17.58 2.35
C THR A 114 1.26 17.57 3.80
N ALA A 115 0.00 17.21 4.04
CA ALA A 115 -0.62 17.19 5.36
C ALA A 115 0.07 16.26 6.36
N SER A 116 0.86 15.27 5.89
CA SER A 116 1.66 14.41 6.77
C SER A 116 2.57 15.22 7.71
N GLY A 117 3.01 16.42 7.32
CA GLY A 117 3.95 17.21 8.12
C GLY A 117 5.34 16.57 8.27
N GLU A 118 5.52 15.33 7.82
CA GLU A 118 6.81 14.65 7.76
C GLU A 118 7.61 15.23 6.59
N TYR A 119 8.83 15.71 6.85
CA TYR A 119 9.80 16.12 5.84
C TYR A 119 10.40 14.89 5.14
N LEU A 120 9.56 14.11 4.47
CA LEU A 120 9.99 12.97 3.68
C LEU A 120 10.18 13.39 2.22
N GLY A 121 11.28 12.93 1.61
CA GLY A 121 11.48 13.02 0.16
C GLY A 121 10.39 12.25 -0.59
N GLY A 122 10.16 12.58 -1.86
CA GLY A 122 8.99 12.13 -2.60
C GLY A 122 8.73 10.61 -2.57
N SER A 123 9.75 9.77 -2.71
CA SER A 123 9.60 8.31 -2.70
C SER A 123 9.18 7.74 -1.34
N GLN A 124 9.65 8.35 -0.24
CA GLN A 124 9.34 7.92 1.13
C GLN A 124 7.89 8.24 1.50
N ARG A 125 7.34 9.36 1.01
CA ARG A 125 5.91 9.68 1.18
C ARG A 125 5.01 8.63 0.55
N MET A 126 5.42 8.09 -0.60
CA MET A 126 4.54 7.21 -1.38
C MET A 126 4.41 5.82 -0.77
N ASN A 127 5.48 5.30 -0.18
CA ASN A 127 5.40 4.10 0.66
C ASN A 127 4.46 4.28 1.86
N GLN A 128 4.40 5.49 2.42
CA GLN A 128 3.58 5.76 3.61
C GLN A 128 2.09 5.89 3.29
N ILE A 129 1.72 6.40 2.11
CA ILE A 129 0.34 6.79 1.84
C ILE A 129 -0.34 5.98 0.73
N SER A 130 0.39 5.22 -0.09
CA SER A 130 -0.21 4.53 -1.25
C SER A 130 -1.37 3.59 -0.88
N THR A 131 -1.27 2.92 0.27
CA THR A 131 -2.30 1.97 0.73
C THR A 131 -3.61 2.65 1.13
N MET A 132 -3.61 3.96 1.41
CA MET A 132 -4.83 4.71 1.76
C MET A 132 -5.88 4.64 0.65
N LEU A 133 -5.43 4.71 -0.62
CA LEU A 133 -6.33 4.63 -1.77
C LEU A 133 -7.15 3.33 -1.72
N THR A 134 -6.49 2.19 -1.52
CA THR A 134 -7.14 0.89 -1.40
C THR A 134 -8.03 0.84 -0.16
N ALA A 135 -7.55 1.33 0.99
CA ALA A 135 -8.34 1.35 2.22
C ALA A 135 -9.66 2.11 2.07
N TRP A 136 -9.66 3.30 1.44
CA TRP A 136 -10.89 4.05 1.20
C TRP A 136 -11.82 3.39 0.18
N ILE A 137 -11.30 2.80 -0.90
CA ILE A 137 -12.13 2.04 -1.84
C ILE A 137 -12.85 0.89 -1.12
N GLU A 138 -12.12 0.13 -0.32
CA GLU A 138 -12.64 -1.03 0.40
C GLU A 138 -13.65 -0.64 1.49
N LEU A 139 -13.42 0.49 2.17
CA LEU A 139 -14.38 1.08 3.10
C LEU A 139 -15.68 1.48 2.38
N TYR A 140 -15.58 2.17 1.24
CA TYR A 140 -16.74 2.53 0.43
C TYR A 140 -17.53 1.30 0.00
N GLU A 141 -16.86 0.24 -0.49
CA GLU A 141 -17.52 -1.00 -0.92
C GLU A 141 -18.33 -1.69 0.20
N ILE A 142 -17.93 -1.51 1.46
CA ILE A 142 -18.62 -2.11 2.61
C ILE A 142 -19.67 -1.17 3.21
N THR A 143 -19.36 0.12 3.32
CA THR A 143 -20.17 1.10 4.07
C THR A 143 -21.11 1.91 3.19
N GLU A 144 -20.85 1.95 1.88
CA GLU A 144 -21.50 2.86 0.92
C GLU A 144 -21.35 4.35 1.27
N ASP A 145 -20.37 4.71 2.12
CA ASP A 145 -20.08 6.11 2.45
C ASP A 145 -19.29 6.79 1.33
N GLU A 146 -19.97 7.69 0.63
CA GLU A 146 -19.45 8.50 -0.48
C GLU A 146 -18.25 9.38 -0.10
N ALA A 147 -18.03 9.66 1.19
CA ALA A 147 -16.83 10.38 1.64
C ALA A 147 -15.56 9.60 1.30
N TYR A 148 -15.58 8.27 1.45
CA TYR A 148 -14.45 7.42 1.10
C TYR A 148 -14.23 7.34 -0.41
N LEU A 149 -15.30 7.21 -1.20
CA LEU A 149 -15.19 7.23 -2.66
C LEU A 149 -14.63 8.57 -3.16
N SER A 150 -15.10 9.68 -2.58
CA SER A 150 -14.64 11.02 -2.92
C SER A 150 -13.14 11.20 -2.64
N ALA A 151 -12.66 10.72 -1.50
CA ALA A 151 -11.24 10.80 -1.14
C ALA A 151 -10.35 9.87 -1.96
N ALA A 152 -10.81 8.64 -2.21
CA ALA A 152 -10.14 7.71 -3.12
C ALA A 152 -10.01 8.33 -4.53
N THR A 153 -11.08 8.95 -5.03
CA THR A 153 -11.06 9.66 -6.33
C THR A 153 -10.06 10.80 -6.31
N ALA A 154 -10.09 11.67 -5.30
CA ALA A 154 -9.18 12.81 -5.19
C ALA A 154 -7.70 12.37 -5.11
N MET A 155 -7.40 11.30 -4.37
CA MET A 155 -6.06 10.73 -4.31
C MET A 155 -5.65 10.08 -5.64
N GLY A 156 -6.57 9.37 -6.30
CA GLY A 156 -6.35 8.78 -7.63
C GLY A 156 -6.03 9.84 -8.67
N ASP A 157 -6.80 10.91 -8.72
CA ASP A 157 -6.56 12.07 -9.61
C ASP A 157 -5.20 12.70 -9.31
N TRP A 158 -4.83 12.86 -8.04
CA TRP A 158 -3.52 13.34 -7.65
C TRP A 158 -2.39 12.41 -8.13
N LEU A 159 -2.52 11.09 -7.93
CA LEU A 159 -1.53 10.10 -8.38
C LEU A 159 -1.33 10.11 -9.90
N LEU A 160 -2.42 10.22 -10.66
CA LEU A 160 -2.42 10.24 -12.13
C LEU A 160 -1.87 11.54 -12.70
N SER A 161 -2.12 12.67 -12.04
CA SER A 161 -1.71 14.00 -12.52
C SER A 161 -0.29 14.38 -12.14
N SER A 162 0.19 13.98 -10.95
CA SER A 162 1.46 14.49 -10.41
C SER A 162 2.13 13.58 -9.36
N GLY A 163 1.40 12.67 -8.71
CA GLY A 163 1.84 12.02 -7.47
C GLY A 163 2.74 10.78 -7.61
N ALA A 164 2.54 9.96 -8.65
CA ALA A 164 3.42 8.81 -8.90
C ALA A 164 4.79 9.21 -9.44
N ARG A 165 4.86 10.37 -10.09
CA ARG A 165 6.09 10.99 -10.59
C ARG A 165 6.51 12.05 -9.59
N ASN A 166 7.01 11.64 -8.44
CA ASN A 166 7.47 12.59 -7.44
C ASN A 166 8.72 13.33 -7.95
N LEU A 167 8.49 14.39 -8.74
CA LEU A 167 9.47 15.32 -9.30
C LEU A 167 9.94 16.33 -8.24
N PHE A 168 9.45 16.21 -7.00
CA PHE A 168 10.00 16.90 -5.84
C PHE A 168 11.27 16.20 -5.37
N ASP A 169 12.35 16.46 -6.11
CA ASP A 169 13.69 16.46 -5.54
C ASP A 169 14.35 17.83 -5.79
N PRO A 170 14.18 18.80 -4.87
CA PRO A 170 15.12 19.90 -4.72
C PRO A 170 16.09 19.59 -3.56
N PRO A 171 17.33 20.10 -3.67
CA PRO A 171 18.57 19.32 -3.78
C PRO A 171 18.94 18.60 -2.48
N TYR A 172 18.26 17.52 -2.10
CA TYR A 172 18.78 16.65 -1.05
C TYR A 172 19.87 15.69 -1.57
N ASP A 173 19.98 15.58 -2.89
CA ASP A 173 21.03 14.81 -3.59
C ASP A 173 22.42 15.49 -3.58
N GLN A 174 22.52 16.77 -3.14
CA GLN A 174 23.83 17.43 -2.97
C GLN A 174 24.43 17.25 -1.58
N ALA A 175 23.65 16.83 -0.57
CA ALA A 175 24.11 16.75 0.81
C ALA A 175 24.48 15.33 1.28
N LEU A 176 23.98 14.27 0.62
CA LEU A 176 24.23 12.87 0.99
C LEU A 176 24.65 12.04 -0.22
N GLY A 177 25.63 12.56 -0.97
CA GLY A 177 26.26 11.84 -2.06
C GLY A 177 26.55 10.39 -1.67
N GLU A 178 26.21 9.49 -2.61
CA GLU A 178 26.72 8.11 -2.75
C GLU A 178 25.82 6.92 -2.35
N TRP A 179 24.60 7.07 -1.78
CA TRP A 179 23.84 5.86 -1.36
C TRP A 179 22.56 5.48 -2.12
N TYR A 180 21.90 6.39 -2.84
CA TYR A 180 20.58 6.09 -3.46
C TYR A 180 20.51 6.21 -4.99
N GLY A 181 21.64 6.50 -5.66
CA GLY A 181 21.70 6.67 -7.12
C GLY A 181 21.48 5.40 -7.97
N SER A 182 21.24 4.22 -7.38
CA SER A 182 21.20 2.94 -8.10
C SER A 182 19.80 2.49 -8.56
N PHE A 183 18.70 3.09 -8.08
CA PHE A 183 17.35 2.67 -8.50
C PHE A 183 16.86 3.39 -9.77
N TRP A 184 17.35 4.60 -10.04
CA TRP A 184 16.86 5.45 -11.14
C TRP A 184 17.44 5.13 -12.52
N TRP A 185 18.50 4.31 -12.61
CA TRP A 185 19.05 3.90 -13.91
C TRP A 185 18.18 2.84 -14.62
N TYR A 186 17.48 1.98 -13.87
CA TYR A 186 16.79 0.82 -14.44
C TYR A 186 15.47 1.13 -15.16
N VAL A 187 14.85 2.28 -14.89
CA VAL A 187 13.53 2.63 -15.45
C VAL A 187 13.65 3.47 -16.73
N ASN A 188 14.80 4.13 -16.96
CA ASN A 188 15.00 5.01 -18.11
C ASN A 188 15.57 4.31 -19.36
N GLU A 189 16.03 3.05 -19.29
CA GLU A 189 16.51 2.29 -20.46
C GLU A 189 15.53 1.18 -20.94
N ALA A 190 14.36 1.04 -20.31
CA ALA A 190 13.34 0.06 -20.73
C ALA A 190 12.24 0.65 -21.65
N GLY A 191 12.47 1.84 -22.21
CA GLY A 191 11.63 2.48 -23.22
C GLY A 191 12.31 2.53 -24.58
#